data_AF-A0A285BJN1-F1
#
_entry.id   AF-A0A285BJN1-F1
#
_cell.length_a   1.000
_cell.length_b   1.000
_cell.length_c   1.000
_cell.angle_alpha   90.00
_cell.angle_beta   90.00
_cell.angle_gamma   90.00
#
_symmetry.space_group_name_H-M   'P 1'
#
loop_
_entity.id
_entity.type
_entity.pdbx_description
1 polymer ?
#
loop_
_entity_poly.entity_id
_entity_poly.type
_entity_poly.pdbx_seq_one_letter_code
_entity_poly.pdbx_strand_id
1 'polypeptide(L)' 'MMCKNISILEKQISSLRDELDDLVQQEEVKYDIVLDLSRRLDDLIVLYVSTKAKNYISSDDVIQ' A
#
# COMPACT_ATOMS: atom_id res chain seq x y z
N MET A 1 -2.49 -19.88 -0.24
CA MET A 1 -2.34 -18.94 0.90
C MET A 1 -1.87 -17.53 0.47
N MET A 2 -1.35 -17.34 -0.76
CA MET A 2 -0.76 -16.08 -1.25
C MET A 2 -1.77 -14.93 -1.54
N CYS A 3 -2.99 -15.20 -1.99
CA CYS A 3 -3.98 -14.13 -2.25
C CYS A 3 -4.39 -13.35 -0.98
N LYS A 4 -4.31 -13.97 0.21
CA LYS A 4 -4.60 -13.28 1.47
C LYS A 4 -3.63 -12.13 1.74
N ASN A 5 -2.38 -12.24 1.31
CA ASN A 5 -1.36 -11.22 1.57
C ASN A 5 -1.60 -9.96 0.72
N ILE A 6 -2.07 -10.11 -0.53
CA ILE A 6 -2.41 -8.97 -1.39
C ILE A 6 -3.62 -8.21 -0.84
N SER A 7 -4.69 -8.90 -0.47
CA SER A 7 -5.88 -8.22 0.06
C SER A 7 -5.63 -7.54 1.42
N ILE A 8 -4.67 -8.04 2.21
CA ILE A 8 -4.22 -7.37 3.42
C ILE A 8 -3.50 -6.06 3.06
N LEU A 9 -2.57 -6.09 2.09
CA LEU A 9 -1.87 -4.89 1.63
C LEU A 9 -2.83 -3.84 1.05
N GLU A 10 -3.82 -4.26 0.26
CA GLU A 10 -4.84 -3.35 -0.28
C GLU A 10 -5.63 -2.64 0.82
N LYS A 11 -6.02 -3.38 1.88
CA LYS A 11 -6.69 -2.80 3.04
C LYS A 11 -5.79 -1.83 3.81
N GLN A 12 -4.53 -2.18 4.00
CA GLN A 12 -3.57 -1.32 4.68
C GLN A 12 -3.32 -0.02 3.91
N ILE A 13 -3.15 -0.11 2.58
CA ILE A 13 -2.99 1.05 1.70
C ILE A 13 -4.23 1.96 1.77
N SER A 14 -5.43 1.39 1.66
CA SER A 14 -6.67 2.17 1.74
C SER A 14 -6.79 2.88 3.09
N SER A 15 -6.58 2.15 4.19
CA SER A 15 -6.68 2.72 5.53
C SER A 15 -5.68 3.86 5.76
N LEU A 16 -4.45 3.71 5.27
CA LEU A 16 -3.42 4.74 5.43
C LEU A 16 -3.71 5.98 4.57
N ARG A 17 -4.28 5.78 3.37
CA ARG A 17 -4.70 6.88 2.50
C ARG A 17 -5.84 7.68 3.14
N ASP A 18 -6.82 6.98 3.70
CA ASP A 18 -7.96 7.63 4.36
C ASP A 18 -7.48 8.42 5.60
N GLU A 19 -6.56 7.87 6.40
CA GLU A 19 -5.93 8.59 7.53
C GLU A 19 -5.14 9.84 7.07
N LEU A 20 -4.42 9.74 5.95
CA LEU A 20 -3.69 10.87 5.37
C LEU A 20 -4.65 11.96 4.88
N ASP A 21 -5.74 11.58 4.20
CA ASP A 21 -6.78 12.47 3.72
C ASP A 21 -7.47 13.21 4.88
N ASP A 22 -7.75 12.51 5.98
CA ASP A 22 -8.32 13.10 7.18
C ASP A 22 -7.36 14.12 7.83
N LEU A 23 -6.06 13.81 7.87
CA LEU A 23 -5.04 14.69 8.46
C LEU A 23 -4.82 15.97 7.67
N VAL A 24 -4.83 15.91 6.34
CA VAL A 24 -4.64 17.10 5.50
C VAL A 24 -5.88 18.00 5.44
N GLN A 25 -7.05 17.47 5.83
CA GLN A 25 -8.29 18.25 5.95
C GLN A 25 -8.43 18.99 7.29
N GLN A 26 -7.53 18.77 8.25
CA GLN A 26 -7.56 19.47 9.54
C GLN A 26 -7.22 20.96 9.37
N GLU A 27 -7.84 21.80 10.18
CA GLU A 27 -7.59 23.26 10.19
C GLU A 27 -6.12 23.58 10.49
N GLU A 28 -5.48 22.79 11.36
CA GLU A 28 -4.04 22.79 11.59
C GLU A 28 -3.41 21.49 11.09
N VAL A 29 -2.62 21.58 10.02
CA VAL A 29 -1.96 20.41 9.42
C VAL A 29 -0.67 20.09 10.17
N LYS A 30 -0.59 18.88 10.72
CA LYS A 30 0.63 18.32 11.32
C LYS A 30 1.53 17.73 10.25
N TYR A 31 2.32 18.60 9.60
CA TYR A 31 3.14 18.25 8.43
C TYR A 31 4.16 17.14 8.68
N ASP A 32 4.68 17.01 9.90
CA ASP A 32 5.58 15.94 10.32
C ASP A 32 4.90 14.57 10.26
N ILE A 33 3.66 14.49 10.76
CA ILE A 33 2.85 13.27 10.72
C ILE A 33 2.43 12.94 9.30
N VAL A 34 1.99 13.94 8.52
CA VAL A 34 1.63 13.78 7.10
C VAL A 34 2.81 13.23 6.30
N LEU A 35 4.02 13.75 6.52
CA LEU A 35 5.22 13.28 5.85
C LEU A 35 5.59 11.84 6.22
N ASP A 36 5.47 11.47 7.50
CA ASP A 36 5.75 10.10 7.95
C ASP A 36 4.75 9.10 7.34
N LEU A 37 3.47 9.42 7.38
CA LEU A 37 2.42 8.58 6.79
C LEU A 37 2.55 8.47 5.27
N SER A 38 2.91 9.57 4.59
CA SER A 38 3.15 9.54 3.13
C SER A 38 4.28 8.57 2.76
N ARG A 39 5.40 8.58 3.50
CA ARG A 39 6.51 7.65 3.28
C ARG A 39 6.10 6.20 3.51
N ARG A 40 5.33 5.94 4.58
CA ARG A 40 4.81 4.60 4.87
C ARG A 40 3.83 4.11 3.80
N LEU A 41 3.02 5.01 3.22
CA LEU A 41 2.13 4.70 2.10
C LEU A 41 2.93 4.31 0.85
N ASP A 42 3.98 5.07 0.52
CA ASP A 42 4.88 4.76 -0.59
C ASP A 42 5.52 3.37 -0.44
N ASP A 43 6.04 3.05 0.75
CA ASP A 43 6.62 1.74 1.05
C ASP A 43 5.61 0.59 0.83
N LEU A 44 4.37 0.78 1.26
CA LEU A 44 3.30 -0.21 1.09
C LEU A 44 2.91 -0.38 -0.38
N ILE A 45 2.87 0.71 -1.16
CA ILE A 45 2.59 0.66 -2.60
C ILE A 45 3.70 -0.09 -3.34
N VAL A 46 4.97 0.20 -3.03
CA VAL A 46 6.12 -0.51 -3.60
C VAL A 46 6.04 -2.01 -3.29
N LEU A 47 5.71 -2.36 -2.04
CA LEU A 47 5.53 -3.75 -1.64
C LEU A 47 4.37 -4.43 -2.37
N TYR A 48 3.24 -3.74 -2.53
CA TYR A 48 2.08 -4.24 -3.26
C TYR A 48 2.42 -4.54 -4.72
N VAL A 49 3.01 -3.58 -5.42
CA VAL A 49 3.41 -3.72 -6.83
C VAL A 49 4.40 -4.87 -6.99
N SER A 50 5.42 -4.94 -6.12
CA SER A 50 6.42 -6.00 -6.15
C SER A 50 5.79 -7.39 -5.90
N THR A 51 4.82 -7.47 -5.00
CA THR A 51 4.10 -8.71 -4.68
C THR A 51 3.19 -9.14 -5.83
N LYS A 52 2.45 -8.19 -6.44
CA LYS A 52 1.64 -8.42 -7.63
C LYS A 52 2.48 -8.87 -8.83
N ALA A 53 3.62 -8.22 -9.08
CA ALA A 53 4.52 -8.57 -10.17
C ALA A 53 5.10 -9.99 -10.02
N LYS A 54 5.53 -10.38 -8.81
CA LYS A 54 5.97 -11.75 -8.52
C LYS A 54 4.87 -12.78 -8.76
N ASN A 55 3.62 -12.47 -8.43
CA ASN A 55 2.49 -13.36 -8.68
C ASN A 55 2.17 -13.50 -10.17
N TYR A 56 2.40 -12.46 -10.98
CA TYR A 56 2.24 -12.55 -12.43
C TYR A 56 3.27 -13.50 -13.04
N ILE A 57 4.56 -13.34 -12.69
CA ILE A 57 5.66 -14.17 -13.18
C ILE A 57 5.46 -15.65 -12.79
N SER A 58 5.09 -15.91 -11.53
CA SER A 58 4.82 -17.28 -11.05
C SER A 58 3.62 -17.96 -11.72
N SER A 59 2.71 -17.21 -12.34
CA SER A 59 1.51 -17.78 -12.98
C SER A 59 1.75 -18.15 -14.44
N ASP A 60 2.61 -17.39 -15.13
CA ASP A 60 2.95 -17.62 -16.54
C ASP A 60 4.06 -18.67 -16.73
N ASP A 61 4.89 -18.94 -15.73
CA ASP A 61 5.95 -19.98 -15.78
C ASP A 61 5.42 -21.43 -15.65
N VAL A 62 4.10 -21.64 -15.57
CA VAL A 62 3.47 -22.98 -15.43
C VAL A 62 2.99 -23.55 -16.77
N ILE A 63 3.22 -22.87 -17.89
CA ILE A 63 2.95 -23.41 -19.24
C ILE A 63 4.29 -23.81 -19.89
N GLN A 64 4.79 -25.01 -19.56
CA GLN A 64 5.75 -25.76 -20.37
C GLN A 64 5.29 -27.22 -20.50
#